data_AF-A0A959BY03-F1
#
_entry.id   AF-A0A959BY03-F1
#
_cell.length_a   1.000
_cell.length_b   1.000
_cell.length_c   1.000
_cell.angle_alpha   90.00
_cell.angle_beta   90.00
_cell.angle_gamma   90.00
#
_symmetry.space_group_name_H-M   'P 1'
#
loop_
_entity.id
_entity.type
_entity.pdbx_description
1 polymer ?
#
loop_
_entity_poly.entity_id
_entity_poly.type
_entity_poly.pdbx_seq_one_letter_code
_entity_poly.pdbx_strand_id
1 'polypeptide(L)' 'MAISIESSDVDGLYQRALSENIEIVYPLKVEEWGVKRFFVKDPNGITVNIMCHVDRPS' A
#
# COMPACT_ATOMS: atom_id res chain seq x y z
N MET A 1 -10.14 -12.70 -0.97
CA MET A 1 -10.25 -11.73 -2.08
C MET A 1 -9.31 -10.57 -1.78
N ALA A 2 -8.68 -10.00 -2.79
CA ALA A 2 -7.81 -8.84 -2.62
C ALA A 2 -8.15 -7.78 -3.67
N ILE A 3 -8.08 -6.51 -3.28
CA ILE A 3 -8.34 -5.36 -4.14
C ILE A 3 -7.06 -4.53 -4.21
N SER A 4 -6.68 -4.09 -5.40
CA SER A 4 -5.55 -3.16 -5.58
C SER A 4 -6.06 -1.78 -5.93
N ILE A 5 -5.49 -0.76 -5.29
CA ILE A 5 -5.78 0.65 -5.51
C ILE A 5 -4.46 1.34 -5.83
N GLU A 6 -4.39 1.99 -6.99
CA GLU A 6 -3.28 2.88 -7.32
C GLU A 6 -3.54 4.25 -6.68
N SER A 7 -2.51 4.82 -6.02
CA SER A 7 -2.58 6.12 -5.36
C SER A 7 -1.29 6.90 -5.60
N SER A 8 -1.37 8.20 -5.85
CA SER A 8 -0.19 9.06 -5.92
C SER A 8 0.45 9.33 -4.55
N ASP A 9 -0.26 9.08 -3.45
CA ASP A 9 0.18 9.36 -2.07
C ASP A 9 0.24 8.08 -1.22
N VAL A 10 1.06 7.12 -1.63
CA VAL A 10 1.22 5.84 -0.90
C VAL A 10 1.82 6.07 0.49
N ASP A 11 2.79 6.97 0.63
CA ASP A 11 3.43 7.29 1.90
C ASP A 11 2.46 7.93 2.90
N GLY A 12 1.68 8.92 2.47
CA GLY A 12 0.70 9.56 3.34
C GLY A 12 -0.39 8.58 3.80
N LEU A 13 -0.88 7.71 2.91
CA LEU A 13 -1.82 6.65 3.26
C LEU A 13 -1.20 5.63 4.23
N TYR A 14 0.08 5.30 4.09
CA TYR A 14 0.78 4.42 5.02
C TYR A 14 0.91 5.04 6.42
N GLN A 15 1.30 6.32 6.50
CA GLN A 15 1.37 7.05 7.78
C GLN A 15 0.01 7.13 8.45
N ARG A 16 -1.05 7.38 7.66
CA ARG A 16 -2.42 7.38 8.17
C ARG A 16 -2.83 6.02 8.71
N ALA A 17 -2.55 4.94 7.98
CA ALA A 17 -2.85 3.57 8.43
C ALA A 17 -2.16 3.24 9.76
N LEU A 18 -0.90 3.65 9.94
CA LEU A 18 -0.19 3.52 11.21
C LEU A 18 -0.86 4.34 12.32
N SER A 19 -1.19 5.60 12.06
CA SER A 19 -1.83 6.49 13.06
C SER A 19 -3.22 6.01 13.47
N GLU A 20 -3.98 5.41 12.56
CA GLU A 20 -5.32 4.87 12.79
C GLU A 20 -5.30 3.42 13.31
N ASN A 21 -4.11 2.84 13.54
CA ASN A 21 -3.93 1.43 13.96
C ASN A 21 -4.63 0.43 13.03
N ILE A 22 -4.64 0.73 11.72
CA ILE A 22 -5.14 -0.19 10.70
C ILE A 22 -4.16 -1.37 10.60
N GLU A 23 -4.69 -2.58 10.49
CA GLU A 23 -3.88 -3.79 10.36
C GLU A 23 -3.10 -3.78 9.04
N ILE A 24 -1.80 -3.49 9.13
CA ILE A 24 -0.86 -3.57 8.01
C ILE A 24 -0.34 -5.01 7.93
N VAL A 25 -0.80 -5.74 6.93
CA VAL A 25 -0.42 -7.15 6.69
C VAL A 25 0.82 -7.29 5.81
N TYR A 26 1.20 -6.21 5.12
CA TYR A 26 2.45 -6.11 4.38
C TYR A 26 2.99 -4.68 4.52
N PRO A 27 4.15 -4.48 5.16
CA PRO A 27 4.70 -3.14 5.38
C PRO A 27 5.07 -2.46 4.07
N LEU A 28 5.16 -1.12 4.11
CA LEU A 28 5.54 -0.32 2.95
C LEU A 28 6.90 -0.75 2.41
N LYS A 29 6.93 -1.11 1.13
CA LYS A 29 8.14 -1.57 0.44
C LYS A 29 8.16 -1.08 -0.99
N VAL A 30 9.37 -0.75 -1.47
CA VAL A 30 9.65 -0.59 -2.89
C VAL A 30 10.14 -1.94 -3.41
N GLU A 31 9.39 -2.48 -4.36
CA GLU A 31 9.69 -3.75 -5.00
C GLU A 31 10.66 -3.56 -6.16
N GLU A 32 11.49 -4.57 -6.43
CA GLU A 32 12.59 -4.52 -7.43
C GLU A 32 12.11 -4.23 -8.86
N TRP A 33 10.84 -4.49 -9.16
CA TRP A 33 10.21 -4.21 -10.45
C TRP A 33 9.61 -2.80 -10.56
N GLY A 34 9.84 -1.92 -9.60
CA GLY A 34 9.46 -0.50 -9.69
C GLY A 34 8.06 -0.18 -9.15
N VAL A 35 7.57 -0.93 -8.16
CA VAL A 35 6.30 -0.65 -7.48
C VAL A 35 6.55 -0.37 -6.01
N LYS A 36 6.05 0.75 -5.50
CA LYS A 36 6.00 1.03 -4.07
C LYS A 36 4.61 0.69 -3.55
N ARG A 37 4.51 -0.16 -2.53
CA ARG A 37 3.22 -0.66 -2.03
C ARG A 37 3.23 -1.07 -0.57
N PHE A 38 2.05 -1.07 0.04
CA PHE A 38 1.77 -1.69 1.34
C PHE A 38 0.36 -2.30 1.32
N PHE A 39 0.10 -3.22 2.24
CA PHE A 39 -1.17 -3.95 2.28
C PHE A 39 -1.79 -3.79 3.65
N VAL A 40 -3.10 -3.55 3.65
CA VAL A 40 -3.92 -3.51 4.86
C VAL A 40 -5.00 -4.57 4.84
N LYS A 41 -5.52 -4.92 6.02
CA LYS A 41 -6.73 -5.71 6.19
C LYS A 41 -7.87 -4.77 6.57
N ASP A 42 -8.96 -4.82 5.82
CA ASP A 42 -10.20 -4.15 6.25
C ASP A 42 -10.94 -5.01 7.30
N PRO A 43 -11.89 -4.45 8.07
CA PRO A 43 -12.67 -5.18 9.07
C PRO A 43 -13.43 -6.41 8.55
N ASN A 44 -13.77 -6.45 7.26
CA ASN A 44 -14.42 -7.59 6.61
C ASN A 44 -13.42 -8.67 6.16
N GLY A 45 -12.12 -8.47 6.41
CA GLY A 45 -11.07 -9.42 6.07
C GLY A 45 -10.59 -9.36 4.62
N ILE A 46 -10.94 -8.32 3.86
CA ILE A 46 -10.43 -8.09 2.50
C ILE A 46 -9.05 -7.46 2.62
N THR A 47 -8.09 -7.99 1.85
CA THR A 47 -6.76 -7.41 1.76
C THR A 47 -6.76 -6.32 0.69
N VAL A 48 -6.37 -5.11 1.07
CA VAL A 48 -6.26 -3.97 0.16
C VAL A 48 -4.78 -3.68 -0.07
N ASN A 49 -4.34 -3.77 -1.32
CA ASN A 49 -3.01 -3.39 -1.77
C ASN A 49 -3.05 -1.94 -2.24
N ILE A 50 -2.36 -1.04 -1.55
CA ILE A 50 -2.19 0.36 -1.95
C ILE A 50 -0.83 0.50 -2.59
N MET A 51 -0.78 1.00 -3.82
CA MET A 51 0.46 1.04 -4.59
C MET A 51 0.60 2.26 -5.49
N CYS A 52 1.84 2.53 -5.89
CA CYS A 52 2.19 3.41 -7.00
C CYS A 52 3.37 2.84 -7.77
N HIS A 53 3.51 3.26 -9.01
CA HIS A 53 4.72 3.04 -9.78
C HIS A 53 5.78 4.05 -9.33
N VAL A 54 6.98 3.57 -8.99
CA VAL A 54 8.14 4.44 -8.90
C VAL A 54 8.68 4.58 -10.32
N ASP A 55 8.79 5.83 -10.79
CA ASP A 55 9.25 6.12 -12.13
C ASP A 55 10.58 5.38 -12.38
N ARG A 56 10.61 4.50 -13.39
CA ARG A 56 11.90 4.10 -13.95
C ARG A 56 12.39 5.31 -14.75
N PRO A 57 13.61 5.80 -14.52
CA PRO A 57 14.12 6.91 -15.31
C PRO A 57 14.00 6.54 -16.80
N SER A 58 13.16 7.28 -17.52
CA SER A 58 13.08 7.25 -18.98
C SER A 58 14.41 7.65 -19.60
#